data_AF-A0A1E4R9Z9-F1
#
_entry.id   AF-A0A1E4R9Z9-F1
#
_cell.length_a   1.000
_cell.length_b   1.000
_cell.length_c   1.000
_cell.angle_alpha   90.00
_cell.angle_beta   90.00
_cell.angle_gamma   90.00
#
_symmetry.space_group_name_H-M   'P 1'
#
loop_
_entity.id
_entity.type
_entity.pdbx_description
1 polymer ?
#
loop_
_entity_poly.entity_id
_entity_poly.type
_entity_poly.pdbx_seq_one_letter_code
_entity_poly.pdbx_strand_id
1 'polypeptide(L)'
;METLDSLLFKLHIMFLAEYDHENLFTKTKEEHKTDAENLSISDRVELIESAGKKEHEEFEEGGRWSNYKTEVYQFYHDKKLIYVRITREVPATESQDGGDFEPPNIDIVEKKKVERFIYE
;
A
#
# COMPACT_ATOMS: atom_id res chain seq x y z
N MET A 1 14.21 12.98 4.36
CA MET A 1 13.30 12.09 5.08
C MET A 1 12.50 11.39 4.00
N GLU A 2 12.63 10.07 3.88
CA GLU A 2 11.86 9.34 2.87
C GLU A 2 10.42 9.26 3.32
N THR A 3 9.53 9.70 2.44
CA THR A 3 8.11 9.76 2.72
C THR A 3 7.37 8.77 1.86
N LEU A 4 6.25 8.28 2.39
CA LEU A 4 5.30 7.47 1.65
C LEU A 4 4.88 8.20 0.37
N ASP A 5 4.69 9.51 0.43
CA ASP A 5 4.31 10.34 -0.72
C ASP A 5 5.34 10.30 -1.85
N SER A 6 6.64 10.28 -1.53
CA SER A 6 7.68 10.20 -2.57
C SER A 6 7.70 8.82 -3.25
N LEU A 7 7.40 7.75 -2.51
CA LEU A 7 7.22 6.42 -3.10
C LEU A 7 5.95 6.41 -3.97
N LEU A 8 4.83 6.87 -3.44
CA LEU A 8 3.55 6.89 -4.15
C LEU A 8 3.64 7.69 -5.44
N PHE A 9 4.32 8.83 -5.45
CA PHE A 9 4.61 9.58 -6.68
C PHE A 9 5.38 8.74 -7.69
N LYS A 10 6.44 8.04 -7.27
CA LYS A 10 7.19 7.15 -8.17
C LYS A 10 6.28 6.04 -8.72
N LEU A 11 5.49 5.39 -7.88
CA LEU A 11 4.60 4.30 -8.29
C LEU A 11 3.51 4.80 -9.25
N HIS A 12 2.94 5.98 -9.00
CA HIS A 12 1.97 6.62 -9.88
C HIS A 12 2.57 6.90 -11.26
N ILE A 13 3.78 7.47 -11.32
CA ILE A 13 4.48 7.70 -12.59
C ILE A 13 4.76 6.38 -13.32
N MET A 14 5.17 5.33 -12.59
CA MET A 14 5.40 4.00 -13.18
C MET A 14 4.10 3.42 -13.76
N PHE A 15 2.99 3.53 -13.04
CA PHE A 15 1.67 3.10 -13.52
C PHE A 15 1.27 3.83 -14.80
N LEU A 16 1.35 5.16 -14.83
CA LEU A 16 1.05 5.94 -16.04
C LEU A 16 1.99 5.57 -17.19
N ALA A 17 3.27 5.34 -16.91
CA ALA A 17 4.24 4.92 -17.91
C ALA A 17 4.02 3.51 -18.45
N GLU A 18 3.16 2.69 -17.84
CA GLU A 18 2.86 1.34 -18.31
C GLU A 18 1.46 1.25 -18.93
N TYR A 19 0.50 2.00 -18.38
CA TYR A 19 -0.92 1.83 -18.71
C TYR A 19 -1.59 3.10 -19.26
N ASP A 20 -1.00 4.29 -19.10
CA ASP A 20 -1.62 5.57 -19.46
C ASP A 20 -0.58 6.63 -19.89
N HIS A 21 0.10 6.32 -20.99
CA HIS A 21 1.16 7.17 -21.52
C HIS A 21 0.68 8.57 -21.93
N GLU A 22 -0.59 8.70 -22.35
CA GLU A 22 -1.15 10.00 -22.76
C GLU A 22 -1.23 10.96 -21.57
N ASN A 23 -1.72 10.49 -20.42
CA ASN A 23 -1.77 11.32 -19.22
C ASN A 23 -0.37 11.62 -18.65
N LEU A 24 0.60 10.72 -18.85
CA LEU A 24 1.98 10.95 -18.38
C LEU A 24 2.61 12.21 -18.96
N PHE A 25 2.46 12.45 -20.27
CA PHE A 25 3.15 13.55 -20.96
C PHE A 25 2.35 14.85 -21.09
N THR A 26 1.07 14.84 -20.69
CA THR A 26 0.19 16.03 -20.75
C THR A 26 0.28 16.92 -19.51
N LYS A 27 0.82 16.39 -18.41
CA LYS A 27 0.94 17.10 -17.12
C LYS A 27 2.40 17.36 -16.75
N THR A 28 2.60 18.41 -15.97
CA THR A 28 3.87 18.74 -15.33
C THR A 28 4.16 17.80 -14.16
N LYS A 29 5.42 17.81 -13.70
CA LYS A 29 5.83 17.04 -12.53
C LYS A 29 5.02 17.40 -11.26
N GLU A 30 4.74 18.68 -11.04
CA GLU A 30 4.02 19.13 -9.83
C GLU A 30 2.54 18.75 -9.88
N GLU A 31 1.93 18.71 -11.07
CA GLU A 31 0.57 18.20 -11.26
C GLU A 31 0.50 16.70 -10.96
N HIS A 32 1.44 15.90 -11.49
CA HIS A 32 1.51 14.48 -11.16
C HIS A 32 1.78 14.23 -9.67
N LYS A 33 2.56 15.10 -9.01
CA LYS A 33 2.78 15.02 -7.56
C LYS A 33 1.48 15.28 -6.79
N THR A 34 0.72 16.28 -7.22
CA THR A 34 -0.59 16.61 -6.67
C THR A 34 -1.58 15.46 -6.87
N ASP A 35 -1.59 14.83 -8.04
CA ASP A 35 -2.44 13.67 -8.33
C ASP A 35 -2.09 12.49 -7.41
N ALA A 36 -0.81 12.16 -7.28
CA ALA A 36 -0.33 11.10 -6.39
C ALA A 36 -0.69 11.36 -4.91
N GLU A 37 -0.61 12.62 -4.45
CA GLU A 37 -1.01 13.04 -3.10
C GLU A 37 -2.53 12.97 -2.89
N ASN A 38 -3.33 13.11 -3.96
CA ASN A 38 -4.80 13.07 -3.90
C ASN A 38 -5.39 11.69 -4.18
N LEU A 39 -4.57 10.67 -4.44
CA LEU A 39 -5.06 9.30 -4.61
C LEU A 39 -5.85 8.85 -3.38
N SER A 40 -6.97 8.17 -3.64
CA SER A 40 -7.76 7.55 -2.58
C SER A 40 -6.93 6.49 -1.86
N ILE A 41 -7.31 6.16 -0.62
CA ILE A 41 -6.61 5.10 0.14
C ILE A 41 -6.64 3.78 -0.64
N SER A 42 -7.75 3.46 -1.30
CA SER A 42 -7.90 2.27 -2.13
C SER A 42 -6.92 2.26 -3.31
N ASP A 43 -6.81 3.37 -4.05
CA ASP A 43 -5.88 3.46 -5.19
C ASP A 43 -4.42 3.39 -4.73
N ARG A 44 -4.10 3.97 -3.56
CA ARG A 44 -2.76 3.85 -2.96
C ARG A 44 -2.43 2.39 -2.63
N VAL A 45 -3.38 1.66 -2.03
CA VAL A 45 -3.23 0.22 -1.76
C VAL A 45 -2.99 -0.53 -3.06
N GLU A 46 -3.83 -0.32 -4.08
CA GLU A 46 -3.68 -1.01 -5.38
C GLU A 46 -2.32 -0.75 -6.04
N LEU A 47 -1.83 0.50 -6.03
CA LEU A 47 -0.49 0.83 -6.52
C LEU A 47 0.62 0.12 -5.75
N ILE A 48 0.50 0.03 -4.43
CA ILE A 48 1.49 -0.66 -3.59
C ILE A 48 1.44 -2.17 -3.84
N GLU A 49 0.26 -2.78 -3.89
CA GLU A 49 0.09 -4.22 -4.07
C GLU A 49 0.53 -4.68 -5.47
N SER A 50 0.27 -3.88 -6.51
CA SER A 50 0.62 -4.21 -7.90
C SER A 50 2.12 -4.06 -8.20
N ALA A 51 2.78 -3.05 -7.64
CA ALA A 51 4.18 -2.75 -7.93
C ALA A 51 5.16 -3.35 -6.91
N GLY A 52 4.70 -3.64 -5.69
CA GLY A 52 5.54 -4.08 -4.58
C GLY A 52 5.80 -5.58 -4.58
N LYS A 53 6.98 -5.98 -4.10
CA LYS A 53 7.24 -7.39 -3.76
C LYS A 53 6.67 -7.68 -2.37
N LYS A 54 5.68 -8.57 -2.25
CA LYS A 54 5.17 -9.00 -0.95
C LYS A 54 6.24 -9.79 -0.19
N GLU A 55 6.62 -9.32 0.99
CA GLU A 55 7.60 -9.95 1.87
C GLU A 55 6.94 -10.68 3.05
N HIS A 56 5.76 -10.21 3.48
CA HIS A 56 5.07 -10.75 4.64
C HIS A 56 3.56 -10.56 4.51
N GLU A 57 2.83 -11.49 5.10
CA GLU A 57 1.38 -11.49 5.24
C GLU A 57 1.06 -12.14 6.59
N GLU A 58 0.21 -11.48 7.36
CA GLU A 58 -0.29 -11.94 8.64
C GLU A 58 -1.80 -11.73 8.67
N PHE A 59 -2.46 -12.67 9.32
CA PHE A 59 -3.90 -12.65 9.53
C PHE A 59 -4.18 -12.82 11.02
N GLU A 60 -4.89 -11.86 11.58
CA GLU A 60 -5.35 -11.89 12.95
C GLU A 60 -6.85 -12.14 12.95
N GLU A 61 -7.25 -13.27 13.55
CA GLU A 61 -8.66 -13.54 13.83
C GLU A 61 -9.17 -12.49 14.79
N GLY A 62 -10.10 -11.67 14.33
CA GLY A 62 -10.70 -10.62 15.12
C GLY A 62 -11.93 -11.11 15.87
N GLY A 63 -12.88 -10.20 16.07
CA GLY A 63 -14.12 -10.50 16.75
C GLY A 63 -15.16 -11.19 15.86
N ARG A 64 -16.41 -11.17 16.31
CA ARG A 64 -17.55 -11.72 15.56
C ARG A 64 -17.76 -11.10 14.16
N TRP A 65 -17.20 -9.92 13.89
CA TRP A 65 -17.60 -9.07 12.77
C TRP A 65 -16.52 -8.88 11.70
N SER A 66 -15.26 -8.78 12.10
CA SER A 66 -14.12 -8.53 11.22
C SER A 66 -12.89 -9.30 11.71
N ASN A 67 -12.02 -9.62 10.77
CA ASN A 67 -10.64 -10.03 10.99
C ASN A 67 -9.71 -8.90 10.54
N TYR A 68 -8.43 -8.98 10.89
CA TYR A 68 -7.42 -8.02 10.45
C TYR A 68 -6.40 -8.71 9.57
N LYS A 69 -6.10 -8.09 8.41
CA LYS A 69 -5.04 -8.52 7.51
C LYS A 69 -3.94 -7.48 7.50
N THR A 70 -2.70 -7.93 7.72
CA THR A 70 -1.51 -7.10 7.61
C THR A 70 -0.60 -7.66 6.52
N GLU A 71 -0.21 -6.82 5.56
CA GLU A 71 0.72 -7.17 4.49
C GLU A 71 1.89 -6.20 4.45
N VAL A 72 3.08 -6.70 4.13
CA VAL A 72 4.28 -5.87 3.99
C VAL A 72 4.87 -6.04 2.60
N TYR A 73 5.04 -4.91 1.91
CA TYR A 73 5.60 -4.83 0.57
C TYR A 73 6.96 -4.13 0.58
N GLN A 74 7.89 -4.67 -0.20
CA GLN A 74 9.24 -4.14 -0.35
C GLN A 74 9.40 -3.39 -1.67
N PHE A 75 10.06 -2.24 -1.61
CA PHE A 75 10.44 -1.44 -2.76
C PHE A 75 11.90 -1.03 -2.69
N TYR A 76 12.52 -0.86 -3.86
CA TYR A 76 13.78 -0.14 -3.99
C TYR A 76 13.50 1.30 -4.39
N HIS A 77 13.79 2.24 -3.50
CA HIS A 77 13.50 3.67 -3.67
C HIS A 77 14.64 4.50 -3.09
N ASP A 78 15.04 5.57 -3.77
CA ASP A 78 16.13 6.47 -3.35
C ASP A 78 17.41 5.74 -2.88
N LYS A 79 17.80 4.71 -3.61
CA LYS A 79 19.01 3.87 -3.38
C LYS A 79 18.96 2.99 -2.13
N LYS A 80 17.78 2.73 -1.57
CA LYS A 80 17.65 1.78 -0.46
C LYS A 80 16.35 0.98 -0.54
N LEU A 81 16.26 -0.03 0.30
CA LEU A 81 15.05 -0.81 0.49
C LEU A 81 14.15 -0.10 1.50
N ILE A 82 12.89 0.05 1.12
CA ILE A 82 11.81 0.54 1.99
C ILE A 82 10.73 -0.54 2.08
N TYR A 83 10.08 -0.59 3.24
CA TYR A 83 9.03 -1.55 3.54
C TYR A 83 7.77 -0.79 3.88
N VAL A 84 6.69 -1.09 3.17
CA VAL A 84 5.39 -0.47 3.35
C VAL A 84 4.45 -1.52 3.91
N ARG A 85 3.85 -1.21 5.05
CA ARG A 85 2.85 -2.06 5.71
C ARG A 85 1.46 -1.53 5.39
N ILE A 86 0.58 -2.42 4.96
CA ILE A 86 -0.85 -2.18 4.80
C ILE A 86 -1.56 -3.02 5.85
N THR A 87 -2.41 -2.39 6.65
CA THR A 87 -3.29 -3.08 7.59
C THR A 87 -4.73 -2.74 7.22
N ARG A 88 -5.58 -3.74 7.08
CA ARG A 88 -7.00 -3.57 6.72
C ARG A 88 -7.89 -4.55 7.47
N GLU A 89 -9.09 -4.09 7.76
CA GLU A 89 -10.16 -4.99 8.17
C GLU A 89 -10.64 -5.80 6.98
N VAL A 90 -10.90 -7.08 7.23
CA VAL A 90 -11.46 -8.01 6.26
C VAL A 90 -12.65 -8.74 6.88
N PRO A 91 -13.62 -9.18 6.07
CA PRO A 91 -14.77 -9.93 6.58
C PRO A 91 -14.37 -11.12 7.45
N ALA A 92 -15.11 -11.36 8.54
CA ALA A 92 -14.88 -12.54 9.37
C ALA A 92 -15.17 -13.85 8.61
N THR A 93 -16.06 -13.78 7.60
CA THR A 93 -16.41 -14.88 6.71
C THR A 93 -16.61 -14.38 5.28
N GLU A 94 -16.34 -15.22 4.27
CA GLU A 94 -16.53 -14.89 2.84
C GLU A 94 -17.97 -14.48 2.48
N SER A 95 -18.95 -14.81 3.33
CA SER A 95 -20.37 -14.50 3.12
C SER A 95 -20.82 -13.14 3.66
N GLN A 96 -19.92 -12.37 4.30
CA GLN A 96 -20.21 -11.01 4.74
C GLN A 96 -19.80 -10.02 3.65
N ASP A 97 -20.73 -9.73 2.75
CA ASP A 97 -20.56 -8.67 1.74
C ASP A 97 -21.12 -7.33 2.28
N GLY A 98 -20.47 -6.22 1.94
CA GLY A 98 -20.90 -4.87 2.32
C GLY A 98 -20.77 -4.47 3.80
N GLY A 99 -19.79 -5.04 4.52
CA GLY A 99 -19.48 -4.60 5.89
C GLY A 99 -18.96 -3.15 5.95
N ASP A 100 -19.26 -2.45 7.04
CA ASP A 100 -18.67 -1.14 7.35
C ASP A 100 -17.29 -1.36 7.99
N PHE A 101 -16.27 -1.43 7.13
CA PHE A 101 -14.89 -1.68 7.52
C PHE A 101 -14.10 -0.39 7.57
N GLU A 102 -13.15 -0.31 8.50
CA GLU A 102 -12.23 0.83 8.52
C GLU A 102 -11.39 0.90 7.24
N PRO A 103 -11.13 2.11 6.71
CA PRO A 103 -10.20 2.28 5.59
C PRO A 103 -8.82 1.69 5.91
N PRO A 104 -8.13 1.10 4.92
CA PRO A 104 -6.78 0.58 5.12
C PRO A 104 -5.82 1.63 5.69
N ASN A 105 -5.00 1.23 6.66
CA ASN A 105 -3.89 2.03 7.15
C ASN A 105 -2.60 1.68 6.39
N ILE A 106 -1.79 2.69 6.05
CA ILE A 106 -0.56 2.54 5.26
C ILE A 106 0.60 3.25 5.97
N ASP A 107 1.63 2.49 6.34
CA ASP A 107 2.80 3.02 7.05
C ASP A 107 4.12 2.54 6.43
N ILE A 108 5.19 3.33 6.58
CA ILE A 108 6.56 2.86 6.35
C ILE A 108 7.07 2.18 7.63
N VAL A 109 7.60 0.95 7.49
CA VAL A 109 8.14 0.17 8.61
C VAL A 109 9.62 -0.18 8.39
N GLU A 110 10.35 -0.42 9.49
CA GLU A 110 11.72 -0.93 9.41
C GLU A 110 11.73 -2.44 9.18
N LYS A 111 12.69 -2.94 8.40
CA LYS A 111 12.89 -4.38 8.15
C LYS A 111 12.89 -5.23 9.42
N LYS A 112 13.48 -4.72 10.52
CA LYS A 112 13.62 -5.45 11.79
C LYS A 112 12.29 -5.72 12.50
N LYS A 113 11.19 -5.06 12.14
CA LYS A 113 9.86 -5.40 12.66
C LYS A 113 9.23 -6.60 11.96
N VAL A 114 9.67 -6.94 10.75
CA VAL A 114 9.12 -8.09 9.99
C VAL A 114 9.56 -9.43 10.59
N GLU A 115 10.69 -9.47 11.31
CA GLU A 115 11.21 -10.70 11.94
C GLU A 115 10.63 -10.99 13.34
N ARG A 116 9.81 -10.10 13.92
CA ARG A 116 9.27 -10.28 15.30
C ARG A 116 7.91 -10.94 15.42
N PHE A 117 7.23 -11.27 14.32
CA PHE A 117 5.88 -11.85 14.35
C PHE A 117 5.85 -13.38 14.12
N ILE A 118 7.01 -14.05 14.14
CA ILE A 118 7.11 -15.49 13.81
C ILE A 118 7.20 -16.40 15.07
N TYR A 119 7.39 -15.86 16.27
CA TYR A 119 7.45 -16.67 17.49
C TYR A 119 6.93 -15.93 18.73
N GLU A 120 5.64 -16.03 19.01
CA GLU A 120 5.10 -16.11 20.38
C GLU A 120 4.13 -17.29 20.48
#